data_AF-A0A562M2B4-F1
#
_entry.id   AF-A0A562M2B4-F1
#
_cell.length_a   1.000
_cell.length_b   1.000
_cell.length_c   1.000
_cell.angle_alpha   90.00
_cell.angle_beta   90.00
_cell.angle_gamma   90.00
#
_symmetry.space_group_name_H-M   'P 1'
#
loop_
_entity.id
_entity.type
_entity.pdbx_description
1 polymer ?
#
loop_
_entity_poly.entity_id
_entity_poly.type
_entity_poly.pdbx_seq_one_letter_code
_entity_poly.pdbx_strand_id
1 'polypeptide(L)'
;MKYTNAPLFLALAVSLGLAGPTLAQNRSKSEAKVQAAAEAEMATEDATVARQQAEVAQEAAQSAAQTRDAGALTAQGAAGAAHGAHTAHQAAVTANTAANQAVNAADRAQSARNAAEHGANPTAAAAEATAAATEARGAAYMAMDATDNARAAASNAEAAAQTPPAPPATPPAVPSAQGAAQAQVTFTNSPANSVVGDYKIDFEALDANRNGSLSRGEVRSNATLSAEFGAVDVNGDGRLSRDELKGWM
;
A
#
# COMPACT_ATOMS: atom_id res chain seq x y z
N MET A 1 14.16 -21.78 -10.31
CA MET A 1 13.87 -20.67 -11.24
C MET A 1 13.38 -21.27 -12.55
N LYS A 2 12.07 -21.27 -12.79
CA LYS A 2 11.48 -21.65 -14.08
C LYS A 2 10.74 -20.42 -14.59
N TYR A 3 11.31 -19.79 -15.62
CA TYR A 3 10.65 -18.75 -16.39
C TYR A 3 9.65 -19.43 -17.32
N THR A 4 8.36 -19.09 -17.18
CA THR A 4 7.33 -19.51 -18.12
C THR A 4 6.84 -18.27 -18.86
N ASN A 5 7.03 -18.30 -20.17
CA ASN A 5 6.80 -17.22 -21.11
C ASN A 5 5.31 -16.85 -21.21
N ALA A 6 5.00 -15.55 -21.11
CA ALA A 6 3.70 -15.01 -21.49
C ALA A 6 3.65 -14.79 -23.02
N PRO A 7 2.59 -15.21 -23.74
CA PRO A 7 2.43 -14.85 -25.15
C PRO A 7 1.79 -13.46 -25.27
N LEU A 8 2.55 -12.54 -25.85
CA LEU A 8 2.12 -11.20 -26.23
C LEU A 8 1.35 -11.30 -27.55
N PHE A 9 0.02 -11.31 -27.51
CA PHE A 9 -0.80 -11.28 -28.73
C PHE A 9 -1.03 -9.85 -29.20
N LEU A 10 -0.21 -9.44 -30.16
CA LEU A 10 -0.38 -8.22 -30.95
C LEU A 10 -1.49 -8.44 -31.99
N ALA A 11 -2.68 -7.88 -31.78
CA ALA A 11 -3.77 -7.96 -32.76
C ALA A 11 -3.67 -6.79 -33.76
N LEU A 12 -3.00 -7.04 -34.89
CA LEU A 12 -3.06 -6.21 -36.10
C LEU A 12 -4.25 -6.67 -36.95
N ALA A 13 -5.21 -5.79 -37.24
CA ALA A 13 -6.28 -6.09 -38.19
C ALA A 13 -6.45 -4.95 -39.21
N VAL A 14 -5.84 -5.13 -40.38
CA VAL A 14 -6.20 -4.43 -41.61
C VAL A 14 -6.84 -5.47 -42.54
N SER A 15 -8.10 -5.28 -42.94
CA SER A 15 -8.61 -5.88 -44.17
C SER A 15 -9.78 -5.07 -44.75
N LEU A 16 -9.54 -4.55 -45.95
CA LEU A 16 -10.51 -3.95 -46.87
C LEU A 16 -11.11 -5.09 -47.70
N GLY A 17 -12.44 -5.25 -47.73
CA GLY A 17 -13.09 -6.28 -48.55
C GLY A 17 -14.62 -6.20 -48.49
N LEU A 18 -15.24 -6.04 -49.65
CA LEU A 18 -16.69 -5.93 -49.89
C LEU A 18 -17.47 -7.11 -49.30
N ALA A 19 -18.09 -6.93 -48.14
CA ALA A 19 -19.06 -7.85 -47.55
C ALA A 19 -20.34 -7.08 -47.23
N GLY A 20 -21.49 -7.58 -47.69
CA GLY A 20 -22.79 -6.99 -47.38
C GLY A 20 -23.06 -6.91 -45.87
N PRO A 21 -23.98 -6.04 -45.41
CA PRO A 21 -24.16 -5.69 -44.00
C PRO A 21 -24.46 -6.88 -43.07
N THR A 22 -25.02 -7.97 -43.60
CA THR A 22 -25.37 -9.20 -42.84
C THR A 22 -24.16 -10.07 -42.47
N LEU A 23 -23.14 -10.16 -43.34
CA LEU A 23 -21.91 -10.91 -43.05
C LEU A 23 -21.00 -10.15 -42.06
N ALA A 24 -20.94 -8.82 -42.15
CA ALA A 24 -20.22 -7.98 -41.21
C ALA A 24 -20.83 -8.04 -39.79
N GLN A 25 -22.17 -8.02 -39.69
CA GLN A 25 -22.87 -8.12 -38.41
C GLN A 25 -22.65 -9.48 -37.73
N ASN A 26 -22.71 -10.60 -38.47
CA ASN A 26 -22.49 -11.92 -37.87
C ASN A 26 -21.05 -12.13 -37.38
N ARG A 27 -20.05 -11.59 -38.09
CA ARG A 27 -18.66 -11.60 -37.62
C ARG A 27 -18.50 -10.80 -36.32
N SER A 28 -19.08 -9.60 -36.23
CA SER A 28 -19.01 -8.77 -35.01
C SER A 28 -19.69 -9.41 -33.79
N LYS A 29 -20.77 -10.18 -33.99
CA LYS A 29 -21.42 -10.94 -32.91
C LYS A 29 -20.58 -12.12 -32.44
N SER A 30 -19.91 -12.83 -33.36
CA SER A 30 -18.99 -13.91 -33.03
C SER A 30 -17.79 -13.40 -32.23
N GLU A 31 -17.22 -12.27 -32.64
CA GLU A 31 -16.11 -11.61 -31.95
C GLU A 31 -16.52 -11.18 -30.54
N ALA A 32 -17.69 -10.58 -30.39
CA ALA A 32 -18.23 -10.19 -29.08
C ALA A 32 -18.38 -11.38 -28.11
N LYS A 33 -18.81 -12.56 -28.60
CA LYS A 33 -18.90 -13.77 -27.76
C LYS A 33 -17.53 -14.24 -27.27
N VAL A 34 -16.54 -14.25 -28.17
CA VAL A 34 -15.16 -14.62 -27.83
C VAL A 34 -14.56 -13.63 -26.83
N GLN A 35 -14.79 -12.32 -27.05
CA GLN A 35 -14.36 -11.28 -26.12
C GLN A 35 -14.99 -11.47 -24.73
N ALA A 36 -16.31 -11.66 -24.64
CA ALA A 36 -16.99 -11.84 -23.37
C ALA A 36 -16.47 -13.08 -22.62
N ALA A 37 -16.14 -14.16 -23.33
CA ALA A 37 -15.56 -15.35 -22.74
C ALA A 37 -14.15 -15.10 -22.18
N ALA A 38 -13.28 -14.44 -22.95
CA ALA A 38 -11.93 -14.10 -22.52
C ALA A 38 -11.93 -13.15 -21.31
N GLU A 39 -12.83 -12.16 -21.29
CA GLU A 39 -12.95 -11.21 -20.18
C GLU A 39 -13.44 -11.89 -18.90
N ALA A 40 -14.41 -12.80 -19.00
CA ALA A 40 -14.87 -13.58 -17.85
C ALA A 40 -13.80 -14.52 -17.29
N GLU A 41 -12.99 -15.13 -18.16
CA GLU A 41 -11.86 -15.96 -17.76
C GLU A 41 -10.79 -15.13 -17.02
N MET A 42 -10.38 -13.99 -17.59
CA MET A 42 -9.45 -13.06 -16.93
C MET A 42 -10.00 -12.56 -15.58
N ALA A 43 -11.27 -12.20 -15.50
CA ALA A 43 -11.88 -11.76 -14.25
C ALA A 43 -11.85 -12.85 -13.17
N THR A 44 -12.02 -14.12 -13.57
CA THR A 44 -11.93 -15.28 -12.67
C THR A 44 -10.50 -15.51 -12.18
N GLU A 45 -9.51 -15.33 -13.05
CA GLU A 45 -8.10 -15.35 -12.68
C GLU A 45 -7.77 -14.22 -11.70
N ASP A 46 -8.19 -12.99 -11.99
CA ASP A 46 -7.99 -11.82 -11.12
C ASP A 46 -8.62 -12.04 -9.73
N ALA A 47 -9.84 -12.60 -9.67
CA ALA A 47 -10.49 -12.96 -8.41
C ALA A 47 -9.74 -14.06 -7.64
N THR A 48 -9.21 -15.07 -8.34
CA THR A 48 -8.41 -16.13 -7.73
C THR A 48 -7.12 -15.56 -7.13
N VAL A 49 -6.43 -14.69 -7.86
CA VAL A 49 -5.25 -13.99 -7.38
C VAL A 49 -5.59 -13.14 -6.17
N ALA A 50 -6.67 -12.37 -6.21
CA ALA A 50 -7.11 -11.53 -5.09
C ALA A 50 -7.36 -12.35 -3.82
N ARG A 51 -8.00 -13.52 -3.94
CA ARG A 51 -8.20 -14.45 -2.82
C ARG A 51 -6.89 -14.97 -2.25
N GLN A 52 -5.97 -15.40 -3.11
CA GLN A 52 -4.66 -15.87 -2.67
C GLN A 52 -3.89 -14.77 -1.93
N GLN A 53 -3.98 -13.52 -2.39
CA GLN A 53 -3.36 -12.38 -1.72
C GLN A 53 -4.00 -12.08 -0.37
N ALA A 54 -5.32 -12.18 -0.26
CA ALA A 54 -6.02 -12.02 1.02
C ALA A 54 -5.61 -13.08 2.05
N GLU A 55 -5.41 -14.34 1.64
CA GLU A 55 -4.89 -15.40 2.51
C GLU A 55 -3.49 -15.07 3.02
N VAL A 56 -2.59 -14.63 2.12
CA VAL A 56 -1.25 -14.17 2.49
C VAL A 56 -1.29 -12.99 3.47
N ALA A 57 -2.22 -12.04 3.27
CA ALA A 57 -2.37 -10.91 4.19
C ALA A 57 -2.83 -11.37 5.58
N GLN A 58 -3.71 -12.37 5.65
CA GLN A 58 -4.13 -12.99 6.92
C GLN A 58 -2.97 -13.68 7.62
N GLU A 59 -2.12 -14.40 6.89
CA GLU A 59 -0.91 -15.01 7.45
C GLU A 59 0.05 -13.96 8.03
N ALA A 60 0.28 -12.85 7.31
CA ALA A 60 1.09 -11.74 7.80
C ALA A 60 0.49 -11.09 9.07
N ALA A 61 -0.83 -10.89 9.10
CA ALA A 61 -1.50 -10.39 10.30
C ALA A 61 -1.38 -11.35 11.50
N GLN A 62 -1.45 -12.66 11.25
CA GLN A 62 -1.25 -13.68 12.28
C GLN A 62 0.19 -13.69 12.81
N SER A 63 1.21 -13.57 11.94
CA SER A 63 2.60 -13.50 12.38
C SER A 63 2.83 -12.25 13.23
N ALA A 64 2.31 -11.10 12.81
CA ALA A 64 2.41 -9.86 13.57
C ALA A 64 1.72 -9.96 14.94
N ALA A 65 0.57 -10.62 15.02
CA ALA A 65 -0.11 -10.89 16.29
C ALA A 65 0.72 -11.82 17.21
N GLN A 66 1.33 -12.86 16.66
CA GLN A 66 2.24 -13.73 17.41
C GLN A 66 3.44 -12.96 17.95
N THR A 67 4.03 -12.07 17.16
CA THR A 67 5.14 -11.21 17.59
C THR A 67 4.74 -10.30 18.75
N ARG A 68 3.56 -9.68 18.67
CA ARG A 68 3.00 -8.90 19.78
C ARG A 68 2.83 -9.75 21.04
N ASP A 69 2.26 -10.95 20.91
CA ASP A 69 1.91 -11.81 22.03
C ASP A 69 3.14 -12.49 22.66
N ALA A 70 4.21 -12.71 21.89
CA ALA A 70 5.50 -13.19 22.38
C ALA A 70 6.22 -12.16 23.28
N GLY A 71 5.83 -10.89 23.19
CA GLY A 71 6.45 -9.79 23.91
C GLY A 71 7.73 -9.28 23.24
N ALA A 72 8.23 -8.14 23.74
CA ALA A 72 9.39 -7.45 23.18
C ALA A 72 10.49 -7.24 24.22
N LEU A 73 11.70 -6.94 23.76
CA LEU A 73 12.85 -6.63 24.63
C LEU A 73 12.69 -5.33 25.43
N THR A 74 11.84 -4.42 24.96
CA THR A 74 11.59 -3.11 25.57
C THR A 74 10.09 -2.78 25.55
N ALA A 75 9.66 -1.89 26.44
CA ALA A 75 8.27 -1.41 26.45
C ALA A 75 7.90 -0.68 25.15
N GLN A 76 8.84 0.09 24.58
CA GLN A 76 8.67 0.76 23.29
C GLN A 76 8.56 -0.25 22.14
N GLY A 77 9.39 -1.30 22.15
CA GLY A 77 9.30 -2.40 21.19
C GLY A 77 7.96 -3.14 21.27
N ALA A 78 7.41 -3.32 22.49
CA ALA A 78 6.10 -3.94 22.68
C ALA A 78 4.98 -3.08 22.10
N ALA A 79 5.04 -1.76 22.28
CA ALA A 79 4.09 -0.83 21.67
C ALA A 79 4.19 -0.85 20.14
N GLY A 80 5.40 -0.85 19.58
CA GLY A 80 5.62 -0.96 18.12
C GLY A 80 5.13 -2.29 17.55
N ALA A 81 5.35 -3.40 18.25
CA ALA A 81 4.83 -4.72 17.86
C ALA A 81 3.29 -4.75 17.88
N ALA A 82 2.66 -4.13 18.89
CA ALA A 82 1.20 -4.02 18.96
C ALA A 82 0.63 -3.16 17.82
N HIS A 83 1.29 -2.04 17.51
CA HIS A 83 0.89 -1.18 16.39
C HIS A 83 1.02 -1.88 15.04
N GLY A 84 2.15 -2.59 14.80
CA GLY A 84 2.35 -3.38 13.60
C GLY A 84 1.32 -4.50 13.45
N ALA A 85 0.98 -5.20 14.53
CA ALA A 85 -0.07 -6.22 14.53
C ALA A 85 -1.46 -5.65 14.18
N HIS A 86 -1.80 -4.49 14.74
CA HIS A 86 -3.05 -3.81 14.43
C HIS A 86 -3.11 -3.37 12.95
N THR A 87 -2.02 -2.78 12.44
CA THR A 87 -1.92 -2.34 11.04
C THR A 87 -2.03 -3.53 10.08
N ALA A 88 -1.31 -4.62 10.36
CA ALA A 88 -1.36 -5.84 9.56
C ALA A 88 -2.78 -6.44 9.53
N HIS A 89 -3.49 -6.42 10.65
CA HIS A 89 -4.89 -6.87 10.71
C HIS A 89 -5.83 -6.01 9.84
N GLN A 90 -5.73 -4.67 9.93
CA GLN A 90 -6.55 -3.79 9.09
C GLN A 90 -6.26 -3.97 7.60
N ALA A 91 -4.99 -4.15 7.25
CA ALA A 91 -4.57 -4.43 5.88
C ALA A 91 -5.14 -5.78 5.40
N ALA A 92 -5.12 -6.83 6.23
CA ALA A 92 -5.74 -8.11 5.90
C ALA A 92 -7.27 -8.04 5.69
N VAL A 93 -7.98 -7.24 6.50
CA VAL A 93 -9.43 -6.97 6.29
C VAL A 93 -9.68 -6.25 4.97
N THR A 94 -8.81 -5.30 4.62
CA THR A 94 -8.87 -4.58 3.34
C THR A 94 -8.64 -5.54 2.17
N ALA A 95 -7.62 -6.40 2.26
CA ALA A 95 -7.33 -7.42 1.25
C ALA A 95 -8.51 -8.38 1.05
N ASN A 96 -9.15 -8.83 2.14
CA ASN A 96 -10.33 -9.69 2.08
C ASN A 96 -11.54 -8.98 1.45
N THR A 97 -11.74 -7.70 1.76
CA THR A 97 -12.81 -6.89 1.15
C THR A 97 -12.60 -6.74 -0.35
N ALA A 98 -11.37 -6.43 -0.77
CA ALA A 98 -10.99 -6.32 -2.17
C ALA A 98 -11.12 -7.68 -2.90
N ALA A 99 -10.75 -8.79 -2.27
CA ALA A 99 -10.95 -10.12 -2.83
C ALA A 99 -12.44 -10.44 -3.06
N ASN A 100 -13.32 -10.09 -2.12
CA ASN A 100 -14.76 -10.28 -2.31
C ASN A 100 -15.33 -9.40 -3.44
N GLN A 101 -14.82 -8.18 -3.59
CA GLN A 101 -15.18 -7.31 -4.71
C GLN A 101 -14.74 -7.93 -6.05
N ALA A 102 -13.52 -8.48 -6.12
CA ALA A 102 -13.02 -9.15 -7.30
C ALA A 102 -13.87 -10.37 -7.68
N VAL A 103 -14.28 -11.18 -6.70
CA VAL A 103 -15.19 -12.33 -6.92
C VAL A 103 -16.55 -11.87 -7.45
N ASN A 104 -17.18 -10.87 -6.82
CA ASN A 104 -18.48 -10.34 -7.28
C ASN A 104 -18.40 -9.75 -8.69
N ALA A 105 -17.26 -9.16 -9.06
CA ALA A 105 -17.01 -8.65 -10.40
C ALA A 105 -16.79 -9.80 -11.40
N ALA A 106 -16.05 -10.85 -11.03
CA ALA A 106 -15.91 -12.05 -11.84
C ALA A 106 -17.25 -12.75 -12.12
N ASP A 107 -18.11 -12.87 -11.10
CA ASP A 107 -19.45 -13.46 -11.25
C ASP A 107 -20.33 -12.66 -12.23
N ARG A 108 -20.22 -11.32 -12.21
CA ARG A 108 -20.86 -10.46 -13.21
C ARG A 108 -20.28 -10.66 -14.59
N ALA A 109 -18.96 -10.75 -14.74
CA ALA A 109 -18.32 -11.03 -16.02
C ALA A 109 -18.78 -12.38 -16.60
N GLN A 110 -18.91 -13.41 -15.76
CA GLN A 110 -19.42 -14.73 -16.15
C GLN A 110 -20.90 -14.68 -16.52
N SER A 111 -21.72 -13.91 -15.80
CA SER A 111 -23.12 -13.68 -16.14
C SER A 111 -23.26 -12.97 -17.49
N ALA A 112 -22.43 -11.96 -17.74
CA ALA A 112 -22.36 -11.24 -19.01
C ALA A 112 -21.89 -12.14 -20.15
N ARG A 113 -20.91 -13.01 -19.92
CA ARG A 113 -20.51 -14.05 -20.88
C ARG A 113 -21.69 -14.96 -21.25
N ASN A 114 -22.43 -15.47 -20.26
CA ASN A 114 -23.60 -16.31 -20.53
C ASN A 114 -24.66 -15.57 -21.37
N ALA A 115 -24.87 -14.28 -21.08
CA ALA A 115 -25.74 -13.41 -21.87
C ALA A 115 -25.19 -13.15 -23.29
N ALA A 116 -23.87 -13.10 -23.49
CA ALA A 116 -23.28 -12.99 -24.82
C ALA A 116 -23.48 -14.28 -25.63
N GLU A 117 -23.31 -15.45 -24.99
CA GLU A 117 -23.47 -16.74 -25.65
C GLU A 117 -24.91 -17.02 -26.09
N HIS A 118 -25.88 -16.74 -25.21
CA HIS A 118 -27.28 -17.17 -25.36
C HIS A 118 -28.29 -16.03 -25.57
N GLY A 119 -27.88 -14.77 -25.33
CA GLY A 119 -28.77 -13.61 -25.37
C GLY A 119 -28.96 -13.00 -26.74
N ALA A 120 -29.92 -12.08 -26.83
CA ALA A 120 -30.29 -11.38 -28.06
C ALA A 120 -29.26 -10.33 -28.51
N ASN A 121 -28.42 -9.82 -27.59
CA ASN A 121 -27.46 -8.75 -27.85
C ASN A 121 -26.05 -9.08 -27.30
N PRO A 122 -25.24 -9.85 -28.05
CA PRO A 122 -23.91 -10.25 -27.60
C PRO A 122 -22.91 -9.09 -27.48
N THR A 123 -23.07 -8.04 -28.28
CA THR A 123 -22.16 -6.88 -28.24
C THR A 123 -22.32 -6.08 -26.95
N ALA A 124 -23.56 -5.87 -26.48
CA ALA A 124 -23.81 -5.22 -25.20
C ALA A 124 -23.30 -6.07 -24.02
N ALA A 125 -23.56 -7.38 -24.07
CA ALA A 125 -23.08 -8.31 -23.06
C ALA A 125 -21.54 -8.41 -23.01
N ALA A 126 -20.85 -8.31 -24.15
CA ALA A 126 -19.40 -8.24 -24.19
C ALA A 126 -18.85 -6.96 -23.54
N ALA A 127 -19.50 -5.82 -23.74
CA ALA A 127 -19.12 -4.57 -23.07
C ALA A 127 -19.31 -4.66 -21.55
N GLU A 128 -20.37 -5.31 -21.09
CA GLU A 128 -20.60 -5.58 -19.66
C GLU A 128 -19.54 -6.52 -19.07
N ALA A 129 -19.16 -7.57 -19.81
CA ALA A 129 -18.07 -8.47 -19.41
C ALA A 129 -16.74 -7.73 -19.27
N THR A 130 -16.38 -6.85 -20.22
CA THR A 130 -15.16 -6.02 -20.12
C THR A 130 -15.21 -5.06 -18.93
N ALA A 131 -16.36 -4.43 -18.66
CA ALA A 131 -16.50 -3.53 -17.51
C ALA A 131 -16.32 -4.29 -16.18
N ALA A 132 -16.95 -5.46 -16.06
CA ALA A 132 -16.84 -6.32 -14.89
C ALA A 132 -15.41 -6.87 -14.71
N ALA A 133 -14.73 -7.29 -15.80
CA ALA A 133 -13.34 -7.72 -15.75
C ALA A 133 -12.37 -6.60 -15.32
N THR A 134 -12.61 -5.38 -15.79
CA THR A 134 -11.82 -4.20 -15.37
C THR A 134 -11.97 -3.94 -13.87
N GLU A 135 -13.18 -4.10 -13.33
CA GLU A 135 -13.44 -3.96 -11.90
C GLU A 135 -12.79 -5.09 -11.09
N ALA A 136 -12.86 -6.34 -11.58
CA ALA A 136 -12.19 -7.48 -10.95
C ALA A 136 -10.68 -7.25 -10.84
N ARG A 137 -10.05 -6.76 -11.91
CA ARG A 137 -8.63 -6.42 -11.94
C ARG A 137 -8.27 -5.29 -10.98
N GLY A 138 -9.07 -4.23 -10.94
CA GLY A 138 -8.89 -3.13 -10.00
C GLY A 138 -8.93 -3.60 -8.54
N ALA A 139 -9.92 -4.43 -8.22
CA ALA A 139 -10.04 -5.04 -6.89
C ALA A 139 -8.89 -6.01 -6.57
N ALA A 140 -8.40 -6.77 -7.55
CA ALA A 140 -7.23 -7.62 -7.39
C ALA A 140 -5.95 -6.81 -7.06
N TYR A 141 -5.75 -5.66 -7.72
CA TYR A 141 -4.65 -4.76 -7.37
C TYR A 141 -4.78 -4.18 -5.95
N MET A 142 -6.00 -3.83 -5.53
CA MET A 142 -6.24 -3.38 -4.15
C MET A 142 -5.94 -4.48 -3.13
N ALA A 143 -6.26 -5.74 -3.45
CA ALA A 143 -5.89 -6.88 -2.60
C ALA A 143 -4.37 -7.03 -2.49
N MET A 144 -3.63 -6.92 -3.61
CA MET A 144 -2.16 -6.95 -3.60
C MET A 144 -1.54 -5.84 -2.75
N ASP A 145 -1.96 -4.59 -2.93
CA ASP A 145 -1.46 -3.43 -2.17
C ASP A 145 -1.70 -3.60 -0.66
N ALA A 146 -2.90 -4.06 -0.30
CA ALA A 146 -3.24 -4.36 1.08
C ALA A 146 -2.40 -5.51 1.64
N THR A 147 -2.08 -6.54 0.84
CA THR A 147 -1.18 -7.63 1.24
C THR A 147 0.25 -7.14 1.47
N ASP A 148 0.76 -6.26 0.62
CA ASP A 148 2.10 -5.67 0.79
C ASP A 148 2.17 -4.79 2.06
N ASN A 149 1.11 -4.04 2.36
CA ASN A 149 0.98 -3.31 3.61
C ASN A 149 0.96 -4.26 4.82
N ALA A 150 0.18 -5.36 4.75
CA ALA A 150 0.13 -6.35 5.82
C ALA A 150 1.51 -6.97 6.11
N ARG A 151 2.25 -7.33 5.06
CA ARG A 151 3.62 -7.87 5.18
C ARG A 151 4.60 -6.85 5.76
N ALA A 152 4.56 -5.60 5.28
CA ALA A 152 5.41 -4.54 5.80
C ALA A 152 5.13 -4.27 7.28
N ALA A 153 3.85 -4.24 7.68
CA ALA A 153 3.44 -4.08 9.06
C ALA A 153 3.91 -5.24 9.95
N ALA A 154 3.86 -6.48 9.45
CA ALA A 154 4.39 -7.64 10.16
C ALA A 154 5.92 -7.55 10.36
N SER A 155 6.68 -7.21 9.32
CA SER A 155 8.14 -7.01 9.44
C SER A 155 8.49 -5.87 10.40
N ASN A 156 7.71 -4.78 10.41
CA ASN A 156 7.89 -3.68 11.36
C ASN A 156 7.59 -4.11 12.80
N ALA A 157 6.59 -4.97 13.00
CA ALA A 157 6.29 -5.53 14.32
C ALA A 157 7.46 -6.37 14.85
N GLU A 158 8.06 -7.20 14.00
CA GLU A 158 9.23 -8.02 14.35
C GLU A 158 10.46 -7.17 14.68
N ALA A 159 10.74 -6.15 13.86
CA ALA A 159 11.83 -5.21 14.11
C ALA A 159 11.65 -4.45 15.43
N ALA A 160 10.43 -4.00 15.71
CA ALA A 160 10.10 -3.34 16.98
C ALA A 160 10.31 -4.27 18.17
N ALA A 161 9.85 -5.52 18.08
CA ALA A 161 9.99 -6.50 19.15
C ALA A 161 11.46 -6.79 19.52
N GLN A 162 12.35 -6.76 18.52
CA GLN A 162 13.78 -7.02 18.67
C GLN A 162 14.61 -5.77 18.98
N THR A 163 13.99 -4.59 19.12
CA THR A 163 14.74 -3.35 19.37
C THR A 163 15.39 -3.40 20.76
N PRO A 164 16.73 -3.32 20.86
CA PRO A 164 17.43 -3.44 22.13
C PRO A 164 17.18 -2.21 23.03
N PRO A 165 17.25 -2.37 24.36
CA PRO A 165 17.19 -1.24 25.27
C PRO A 165 18.30 -0.23 24.98
N ALA A 166 17.96 1.06 25.05
CA ALA A 166 18.94 2.13 24.89
C ALA A 166 20.10 1.93 25.88
N PRO A 167 21.36 2.15 25.47
CA PRO A 167 22.48 2.11 26.40
C PRO A 167 22.22 3.11 27.54
N PRO A 168 22.64 2.78 28.77
CA PRO A 168 22.43 3.66 29.91
C PRO A 168 22.97 5.06 29.59
N ALA A 169 22.15 6.08 29.84
CA ALA A 169 22.56 7.46 29.64
C ALA A 169 23.87 7.69 30.40
N THR A 170 24.93 8.07 29.68
CA THR A 170 26.13 8.58 30.32
C THR A 170 25.70 9.77 31.19
N PRO A 171 26.02 9.80 32.50
CA PRO A 171 25.72 10.94 33.34
C PRO A 171 26.29 12.21 32.69
N PRO A 172 25.59 13.36 32.72
CA PRO A 172 26.13 14.59 32.17
C PRO A 172 27.48 14.85 32.83
N ALA A 173 28.53 14.96 32.02
CA ALA A 173 29.87 15.27 32.49
C ALA A 173 29.83 16.60 33.26
N VAL A 174 30.11 16.56 34.55
CA VAL A 174 30.38 17.76 35.34
C VAL A 174 31.54 18.52 34.67
N PRO A 175 31.41 19.83 34.39
CA PRO A 175 32.47 20.57 33.72
C PRO A 175 33.62 20.82 34.70
N SER A 176 34.67 20.01 34.62
CA SER A 176 35.93 20.26 35.32
C SER A 176 36.71 21.35 34.60
N ALA A 177 37.00 22.44 35.30
CA ALA A 177 37.79 23.55 34.83
C ALA A 177 39.29 23.20 34.72
N GLN A 178 39.95 23.82 33.73
CA GLN A 178 41.40 24.11 33.60
C GLN A 178 42.36 23.05 33.02
N GLY A 179 43.09 23.44 31.95
CA GLY A 179 44.43 22.92 31.64
C GLY A 179 44.77 22.79 30.14
N ALA A 180 45.59 23.68 29.61
CA ALA A 180 45.93 23.84 28.19
C ALA A 180 46.93 22.80 27.62
N ALA A 181 46.75 22.41 26.35
CA ALA A 181 47.82 22.24 25.34
C ALA A 181 47.21 22.01 23.94
N GLN A 182 47.58 22.87 22.99
CA GLN A 182 47.11 22.87 21.61
C GLN A 182 47.92 21.92 20.73
N ALA A 183 47.25 21.17 19.85
CA ALA A 183 47.79 20.80 18.55
C ALA A 183 46.65 20.84 17.54
N GLN A 184 46.76 21.80 16.63
CA GLN A 184 45.77 22.23 15.66
C GLN A 184 45.85 21.38 14.38
N VAL A 185 44.72 20.80 13.96
CA VAL A 185 44.42 20.61 12.53
C VAL A 185 42.98 21.07 12.31
N THR A 186 42.87 22.24 11.70
CA THR A 186 41.61 22.85 11.29
C THR A 186 41.15 22.20 9.98
N PHE A 187 40.09 21.40 10.04
CA PHE A 187 39.07 21.40 9.01
C PHE A 187 37.77 21.84 9.67
N THR A 188 37.24 22.96 9.20
CA THR A 188 35.99 23.56 9.62
C THR A 188 34.84 22.63 9.23
N ASN A 189 34.32 21.85 10.18
CA ASN A 189 32.92 21.45 10.10
C ASN A 189 32.20 22.21 11.20
N SER A 190 31.42 23.20 10.76
CA SER A 190 30.41 23.91 11.54
C SER A 190 29.68 22.96 12.49
N PRO A 191 29.21 23.43 13.67
CA PRO A 191 28.43 22.62 14.60
C PRO A 191 27.41 21.82 13.79
N ALA A 192 27.42 20.49 13.93
CA ALA A 192 26.42 19.64 13.33
C ALA A 192 25.07 20.20 13.79
N ASN A 193 24.48 20.88 12.82
CA ASN A 193 23.31 21.72 12.91
C ASN A 193 22.27 20.93 13.69
N SER A 194 21.89 21.41 14.87
CA SER A 194 20.50 21.24 15.28
C SER A 194 19.69 21.61 14.04
N VAL A 195 18.98 20.66 13.44
CA VAL A 195 17.95 20.95 12.44
C VAL A 195 16.76 21.53 13.22
N VAL A 196 17.05 22.59 13.96
CA VAL A 196 16.15 23.53 14.61
C VAL A 196 16.63 24.89 14.10
N GLY A 197 16.78 24.99 12.78
CA GLY A 197 16.64 26.29 12.15
C GLY A 197 15.17 26.68 12.32
N ASP A 198 14.91 27.97 12.47
CA ASP A 198 13.60 28.66 12.48
C ASP A 198 12.57 28.13 11.45
N TYR A 199 12.14 26.88 11.56
CA TYR A 199 11.07 26.27 10.80
C TYR A 199 9.84 26.42 11.67
N LYS A 200 9.15 27.56 11.54
CA LYS A 200 7.79 27.68 12.07
C LYS A 200 6.86 26.88 11.18
N ILE A 201 6.60 25.63 11.56
CA ILE A 201 5.55 24.84 10.92
C ILE A 201 4.22 25.43 11.39
N ASP A 202 3.46 26.00 10.45
CA ASP A 202 2.12 26.49 10.75
C ASP A 202 1.15 25.30 10.76
N PHE A 203 0.96 24.72 11.95
CA PHE A 203 0.11 23.55 12.16
C PHE A 203 -1.31 23.75 11.62
N GLU A 204 -1.87 24.95 11.82
CA GLU A 204 -3.23 25.26 11.40
C GLU A 204 -3.37 25.40 9.88
N ALA A 205 -2.27 25.73 9.20
CA ALA A 205 -2.24 25.77 7.73
C ALA A 205 -2.14 24.36 7.11
N LEU A 206 -1.53 23.40 7.81
CA LEU A 206 -1.36 22.03 7.33
C LEU A 206 -2.52 21.10 7.72
N ASP A 207 -3.22 21.37 8.82
CA ASP A 207 -4.38 20.61 9.31
C ASP A 207 -5.64 20.95 8.49
N ALA A 208 -5.66 20.48 7.24
CA ALA A 208 -6.70 20.82 6.25
C ALA A 208 -8.10 20.38 6.68
N ASN A 209 -8.19 19.28 7.43
CA ASN A 209 -9.45 18.76 7.96
C ASN A 209 -9.77 19.25 9.39
N ARG A 210 -8.87 20.00 10.02
CA ARG A 210 -9.00 20.59 11.37
C ARG A 210 -9.32 19.56 12.45
N ASN A 211 -8.73 18.37 12.34
CA ASN A 211 -8.96 17.30 13.29
C ASN A 211 -8.02 17.38 14.51
N GLY A 212 -7.07 18.33 14.52
CA GLY A 212 -6.10 18.51 15.59
C GLY A 212 -4.85 17.63 15.46
N SER A 213 -4.60 17.01 14.30
CA SER A 213 -3.43 16.16 14.03
C SER A 213 -3.08 16.12 12.53
N LEU A 214 -1.79 16.14 12.20
CA LEU A 214 -1.35 16.09 10.79
C LEU A 214 -1.10 14.67 10.32
N SER A 215 -1.84 14.20 9.32
CA SER A 215 -1.59 12.90 8.70
C SER A 215 -0.47 12.94 7.66
N ARG A 216 0.05 11.77 7.26
CA ARG A 216 1.02 11.65 6.13
C ARG A 216 0.54 12.28 4.83
N GLY A 217 -0.77 12.33 4.59
CA GLY A 217 -1.34 13.00 3.42
C GLY A 217 -1.21 14.52 3.50
N GLU A 218 -1.38 15.09 4.69
CA GLU A 218 -1.35 16.53 4.96
C GLU A 218 0.08 17.07 5.04
N VAL A 219 1.02 16.28 5.57
CA VAL A 219 2.44 16.68 5.65
C VAL A 219 3.20 16.52 4.34
N ARG A 220 2.65 15.82 3.33
CA ARG A 220 3.31 15.58 2.03
C ARG A 220 3.66 16.88 1.29
N SER A 221 2.91 17.95 1.52
CA SER A 221 3.18 19.27 0.95
C SER A 221 4.41 19.95 1.57
N ASN A 222 4.92 19.45 2.70
CA ASN A 222 6.10 19.95 3.37
C ASN A 222 7.21 18.87 3.35
N ALA A 223 8.20 19.06 2.46
CA ALA A 223 9.25 18.07 2.24
C ALA A 223 10.09 17.77 3.50
N THR A 224 10.36 18.79 4.33
CA THR A 224 11.12 18.66 5.57
C THR A 224 10.34 17.86 6.61
N LEU A 225 9.08 18.22 6.84
CA LEU A 225 8.23 17.51 7.80
C LEU A 225 7.86 16.10 7.33
N SER A 226 7.74 15.89 6.03
CA SER A 226 7.53 14.56 5.46
C SER A 226 8.76 13.65 5.61
N ALA A 227 9.98 14.20 5.53
CA ALA A 227 11.21 13.44 5.72
C ALA A 227 11.42 13.05 7.18
N GLU A 228 11.11 13.96 8.09
CA GLU A 228 11.29 13.78 9.54
C GLU A 228 10.01 13.28 10.24
N PHE A 229 8.97 12.94 9.48
CA PHE A 229 7.67 12.51 10.02
C PHE A 229 7.82 11.39 11.04
N GLY A 230 8.63 10.38 10.74
CA GLY A 230 8.87 9.26 11.66
C GLY A 230 9.76 9.61 12.86
N ALA A 231 10.50 10.72 12.82
CA ALA A 231 11.27 11.21 13.95
C ALA A 231 10.42 12.08 14.89
N VAL A 232 9.37 12.74 14.36
CA VAL A 232 8.44 13.58 15.11
C VAL A 232 7.25 12.79 15.66
N ASP A 233 6.81 11.74 14.96
CA ASP A 233 5.77 10.79 15.37
C ASP A 233 6.32 9.86 16.48
N VAL A 234 6.47 10.41 17.68
CA VAL A 234 7.07 9.72 18.84
C VAL A 234 6.15 8.61 19.34
N ASN A 235 4.83 8.82 19.25
CA ASN A 235 3.84 7.82 19.67
C ASN A 235 3.58 6.74 18.59
N GLY A 236 4.00 6.98 17.35
CA GLY A 236 3.92 6.04 16.23
C GLY A 236 2.51 5.81 15.71
N ASP A 237 1.57 6.74 15.94
CA ASP A 237 0.16 6.59 15.57
C ASP A 237 -0.14 6.95 14.10
N GLY A 238 0.90 7.36 13.35
CA GLY A 238 0.80 7.73 11.95
C GLY A 238 0.24 9.13 11.72
N ARG A 239 0.14 9.95 12.78
CA ARG A 239 -0.26 11.36 12.78
C ARG A 239 0.69 12.15 13.67
N LEU A 240 0.80 13.45 13.41
CA LEU A 240 1.56 14.36 14.27
C LEU A 240 0.61 15.20 15.09
N SER A 241 0.64 15.03 16.40
CA SER A 241 -0.07 15.88 17.34
C SER A 241 0.65 17.21 17.55
N ARG A 242 -0.07 18.17 18.13
CA ARG A 242 0.48 19.50 18.43
C ARG A 242 1.61 19.44 19.47
N ASP A 243 1.53 18.48 20.39
CA ASP A 243 2.55 18.26 21.41
C ASP A 243 3.85 17.68 20.83
N GLU A 244 3.74 16.79 19.84
CA GLU A 244 4.89 16.22 19.13
C GLU A 244 5.61 17.26 18.26
N LEU A 245 4.85 18.20 17.70
CA LEU A 245 5.38 19.30 16.89
C LEU A 245 5.84 20.53 17.70
N LYS A 246 5.77 20.50 19.04
CA LYS A 246 6.09 21.66 19.88
C LYS A 246 7.53 22.16 19.76
N GLY A 247 8.48 21.29 19.38
CA GLY A 247 9.87 21.67 19.08
C GLY A 247 10.08 22.24 17.67
N TRP A 248 9.03 22.23 16.85
CA TRP A 248 9.01 22.55 15.42
C TRP A 248 8.06 23.73 15.08
N MET A 249 7.54 24.45 16.08
CA MET A 249 6.65 25.61 15.92
C MET A 249 7.26 26.84 16.60
#